data_AF-A0A1I5ACQ4-F1
#
_entry.id   AF-A0A1I5ACQ4-F1
#
_cell.length_a   1.000
_cell.length_b   1.000
_cell.length_c   1.000
_cell.angle_alpha   90.00
_cell.angle_beta   90.00
_cell.angle_gamma   90.00
#
_symmetry.space_group_name_H-M   'P 1'
#
loop_
_entity.id
_entity.type
_entity.pdbx_description
1 polymer ?
#
loop_
_entity_poly.entity_id
_entity_poly.type
_entity_poly.pdbx_seq_one_letter_code
_entity_poly.pdbx_strand_id
1 'polypeptide(L)'
;MDARGITAFIDAVESAPNIEPHSLMLLRDGDVIAEGWWAPCTAERTHLLYSLSKSFTSSAVGLAVSEGLLSLDDTVLSHFPELDADITDPRSRRMRVRHLLAMASGHREETLQRALEKDGENLVRGFLTLPPDEEPGSVFAYNQPCTYTLAALVRRLSGMSLIDYLRPRLLDPLGIGDVGWIRDSEGCELGFSGLHAQTEAIAALGQLYLQRGVTAETAHTASSAWFCRSTVWFWQ
;
A
#
# COMPACT_ATOMS: atom_id res chain seq x y z
N MET A 1 -16.29 25.18 7.89
CA MET A 1 -15.27 24.88 8.91
C MET A 1 -15.32 25.98 9.95
N ASP A 2 -15.45 25.62 11.23
CA ASP A 2 -15.30 26.55 12.35
C ASP A 2 -13.86 26.43 12.86
N ALA A 3 -13.07 27.51 12.74
CA ALA A 3 -11.68 27.53 13.19
C ALA A 3 -11.56 27.15 14.69
N ARG A 4 -12.57 27.50 15.51
CA ARG A 4 -12.60 27.14 16.92
C ARG A 4 -12.70 25.64 17.14
N GLY A 5 -13.36 24.92 16.23
CA GLY A 5 -13.46 23.47 16.28
C GLY A 5 -12.11 22.79 16.01
N ILE A 6 -11.33 23.34 15.08
CA ILE A 6 -9.97 22.85 14.79
C ILE A 6 -9.05 23.07 15.99
N THR A 7 -9.05 24.29 16.55
CA THR A 7 -8.27 24.59 17.76
C THR A 7 -8.68 23.71 18.94
N ALA A 8 -9.98 23.56 19.20
CA ALA A 8 -10.45 22.70 20.29
C ALA A 8 -10.05 21.23 20.11
N PHE A 9 -9.99 20.73 18.86
CA PHE A 9 -9.49 19.40 18.58
C PHE A 9 -7.99 19.28 18.87
N ILE A 10 -7.18 20.26 18.44
CA ILE A 10 -5.73 20.29 18.71
C ILE A 10 -5.48 20.34 20.22
N ASP A 11 -6.17 21.22 20.96
CA ASP A 11 -6.08 21.34 22.42
C ASP A 11 -6.45 20.01 23.11
N ALA A 12 -7.47 19.31 22.60
CA ALA A 12 -7.88 18.01 23.13
C ALA A 12 -6.82 16.92 22.88
N VAL A 13 -6.17 16.92 21.72
CA VAL A 13 -5.07 15.98 21.41
C VAL A 13 -3.86 16.27 22.30
N GLU A 14 -3.49 17.54 22.47
CA GLU A 14 -2.34 17.95 23.28
C GLU A 14 -2.53 17.70 24.78
N SER A 15 -3.76 17.85 25.29
CA SER A 15 -4.08 17.59 26.70
C SER A 15 -4.33 16.12 27.04
N ALA A 16 -4.38 15.23 26.05
CA ALA A 16 -4.62 13.81 26.27
C ALA A 16 -3.35 13.11 26.82
N PRO A 17 -3.35 12.60 28.06
CA PRO A 17 -2.12 12.14 28.73
C PRO A 17 -1.51 10.87 28.15
N ASN A 18 -2.24 10.16 27.27
CA ASN A 18 -1.82 8.88 26.67
C ASN A 18 -1.62 8.98 25.16
N ILE A 19 -1.55 10.20 24.61
CA ILE A 19 -1.29 10.44 23.19
C ILE A 19 0.02 11.20 23.08
N GLU A 20 0.95 10.66 22.31
CA GLU A 20 2.18 11.33 21.93
C GLU A 20 2.07 11.70 20.45
N PRO A 21 1.43 12.83 20.11
CA PRO A 21 1.24 13.21 18.72
C PRO A 21 2.58 13.62 18.12
N HIS A 22 2.83 13.22 16.86
CA HIS A 22 4.01 13.65 16.14
C HIS A 22 3.71 14.82 15.19
N SER A 23 2.62 14.70 14.44
CA SER A 23 2.23 15.67 13.43
C SER A 23 0.75 15.55 13.06
N LEU A 24 0.21 16.63 12.50
CA LEU A 24 -1.17 16.74 12.00
C LEU A 24 -1.14 17.53 10.70
N MET A 25 -1.95 17.12 9.74
CA MET A 25 -2.25 17.90 8.55
C MET A 25 -3.73 17.73 8.22
N LEU A 26 -4.44 18.84 8.03
CA LEU A 26 -5.87 18.89 7.78
C LEU A 26 -6.12 19.63 6.48
N LEU A 27 -6.76 18.93 5.54
CA LEU A 27 -7.09 19.45 4.22
C LEU A 27 -8.59 19.69 4.08
N ARG A 28 -8.94 20.68 3.26
CA ARG A 28 -10.30 20.92 2.80
C ARG A 28 -10.28 21.37 1.35
N ASP A 29 -11.09 20.71 0.53
CA ASP A 29 -11.22 21.01 -0.90
C ASP A 29 -9.88 20.99 -1.66
N GLY A 30 -8.90 20.21 -1.15
CA GLY A 30 -7.54 20.10 -1.69
C GLY A 30 -6.51 21.02 -1.02
N ASP A 31 -6.95 22.01 -0.24
CA ASP A 31 -6.07 22.99 0.39
C ASP A 31 -5.77 22.61 1.85
N VAL A 32 -4.53 22.86 2.27
CA VAL A 32 -4.11 22.73 3.68
C VAL A 32 -4.69 23.89 4.48
N ILE A 33 -5.49 23.57 5.50
CA ILE A 33 -6.16 24.56 6.35
C ILE A 33 -5.67 24.56 7.79
N ALA A 34 -4.95 23.51 8.20
CA ALA A 34 -4.19 23.45 9.44
C ALA A 34 -3.11 22.37 9.34
N GLU A 35 -1.93 22.65 9.88
CA GLU A 35 -0.84 21.68 9.99
C GLU A 35 0.02 22.01 11.21
N GLY A 36 0.71 21.01 11.74
CA GLY A 36 1.57 21.19 12.91
C GLY A 36 2.39 19.95 13.23
N TRP A 37 3.51 20.18 13.92
CA TRP A 37 4.46 19.16 14.36
C TRP A 37 4.83 19.40 15.81
N TRP A 38 4.63 18.39 16.66
CA TRP A 38 4.97 18.49 18.07
C TRP A 38 6.45 18.19 18.27
N ALA A 39 7.14 19.00 19.06
CA ALA A 39 8.56 18.82 19.34
C ALA A 39 8.83 17.42 19.95
N PRO A 40 9.89 16.71 19.54
CA PRO A 40 10.98 17.14 18.64
C PRO A 40 10.77 16.80 17.16
N CYS A 41 9.52 16.58 16.70
CA CYS A 41 9.22 16.37 15.28
C CYS A 41 9.27 17.69 14.51
N THR A 42 9.59 17.62 13.22
CA THR A 42 9.62 18.75 12.28
C THR A 42 8.88 18.37 10.99
N ALA A 43 8.57 19.36 10.14
CA ALA A 43 7.95 19.12 8.84
C ALA A 43 8.76 18.16 7.96
N GLU A 44 10.08 18.26 8.02
CA GLU A 44 10.98 17.44 7.20
C GLU A 44 11.15 16.02 7.73
N ARG A 45 10.69 15.74 8.96
CA ARG A 45 10.89 14.45 9.62
C ARG A 45 10.04 13.37 8.95
N THR A 46 10.69 12.35 8.41
CA THR A 46 10.00 11.15 7.97
C THR A 46 9.58 10.28 9.17
N HIS A 47 8.40 9.66 9.07
CA HIS A 47 7.87 8.72 10.05
C HIS A 47 7.76 7.33 9.45
N LEU A 48 8.05 6.29 10.24
CA LEU A 48 7.67 4.93 9.89
C LEU A 48 6.15 4.85 9.82
N LEU A 49 5.62 4.61 8.62
CA LEU A 49 4.19 4.65 8.35
C LEU A 49 3.45 3.37 8.75
N TYR A 50 4.17 2.33 9.16
CA TYR A 50 3.61 1.01 9.46
C TYR A 50 2.62 0.58 8.36
N SER A 51 1.40 0.19 8.71
CA SER A 51 0.42 -0.37 7.79
C SER A 51 -0.09 0.61 6.72
N LEU A 52 0.11 1.93 6.87
CA LEU A 52 -0.18 2.89 5.78
C LEU A 52 0.66 2.60 4.53
N SER A 53 1.82 1.94 4.68
CA SER A 53 2.66 1.48 3.56
C SER A 53 1.87 0.63 2.55
N LYS A 54 0.83 -0.10 3.01
CA LYS A 54 -0.01 -0.93 2.15
C LYS A 54 -0.76 -0.13 1.10
N SER A 55 -1.20 1.09 1.43
CA SER A 55 -1.91 1.95 0.49
C SER A 55 -1.01 2.32 -0.70
N PHE A 56 0.27 2.58 -0.45
CA PHE A 56 1.26 2.82 -1.51
C PHE A 56 1.51 1.56 -2.33
N THR A 57 1.66 0.39 -1.69
CA THR A 57 1.81 -0.89 -2.40
C THR A 57 0.59 -1.23 -3.26
N SER A 58 -0.62 -1.06 -2.74
CA SER A 58 -1.86 -1.25 -3.50
C SER A 58 -2.00 -0.28 -4.66
N SER A 59 -1.53 0.96 -4.50
CA SER A 59 -1.46 1.93 -5.61
C SER A 59 -0.48 1.47 -6.68
N ALA A 60 0.69 0.92 -6.29
CA ALA A 60 1.65 0.35 -7.23
C ALA A 60 1.05 -0.81 -8.03
N VAL A 61 0.28 -1.69 -7.37
CA VAL A 61 -0.45 -2.78 -8.04
C VAL A 61 -1.49 -2.22 -9.01
N GLY A 62 -2.27 -1.21 -8.60
CA GLY A 62 -3.26 -0.56 -9.47
C GLY A 62 -2.63 0.06 -10.72
N LEU A 63 -1.49 0.72 -10.57
CA LEU A 63 -0.69 1.24 -11.68
C LEU A 63 -0.21 0.11 -12.59
N ALA A 64 0.33 -0.97 -12.02
CA ALA A 64 0.80 -2.14 -12.79
C ALA A 64 -0.34 -2.82 -13.58
N VAL A 65 -1.55 -2.88 -13.02
CA VAL A 65 -2.75 -3.33 -13.75
C VAL A 65 -3.08 -2.37 -14.89
N SER A 66 -3.04 -1.06 -14.66
CA SER A 66 -3.33 -0.06 -15.69
C SER A 66 -2.33 -0.07 -16.84
N GLU A 67 -1.07 -0.43 -16.56
CA GLU A 67 0.02 -0.59 -17.51
C GLU A 67 -0.02 -1.96 -18.23
N GLY A 68 -0.96 -2.84 -17.86
CA GLY A 68 -1.10 -4.17 -18.44
C GLY A 68 -0.01 -5.15 -18.02
N LEU A 69 0.75 -4.87 -16.95
CA LEU A 69 1.78 -5.77 -16.43
C LEU A 69 1.20 -7.00 -15.74
N LEU A 70 0.00 -6.87 -15.16
CA LEU A 70 -0.75 -7.96 -14.54
C LEU A 70 -2.26 -7.69 -14.58
N SER A 71 -3.05 -8.74 -14.39
CA SER A 71 -4.49 -8.64 -14.15
C SER A 71 -4.83 -8.99 -12.70
N LEU A 72 -5.92 -8.41 -12.19
CA LEU A 72 -6.49 -8.79 -10.90
C LEU A 72 -6.92 -10.27 -10.82
N ASP A 73 -7.17 -10.86 -11.99
CA ASP A 73 -7.70 -12.21 -12.16
C ASP A 73 -6.60 -13.26 -12.33
N ASP A 74 -5.36 -12.82 -12.52
CA ASP A 74 -4.19 -13.69 -12.58
C ASP A 74 -4.04 -14.43 -11.27
N THR A 75 -3.67 -15.71 -11.36
CA THR A 75 -3.23 -16.44 -10.18
C THR A 75 -1.85 -15.91 -9.77
N VAL A 76 -1.61 -15.78 -8.48
CA VAL A 76 -0.31 -15.31 -7.98
C VAL A 76 0.80 -16.22 -8.49
N LEU A 77 0.57 -17.54 -8.48
CA LEU A 77 1.53 -18.54 -8.94
C LEU A 77 1.91 -18.40 -10.42
N SER A 78 1.03 -17.89 -11.31
CA SER A 78 1.39 -17.74 -12.73
C SER A 78 2.55 -16.77 -12.96
N HIS A 79 2.80 -15.89 -12.00
CA HIS A 79 3.91 -14.94 -12.03
C HIS A 79 5.21 -15.48 -11.39
N PHE A 80 5.15 -16.64 -10.75
CA PHE A 80 6.29 -17.33 -10.12
C PHE A 80 6.41 -18.78 -10.61
N PRO A 81 6.64 -19.02 -11.92
CA PRO A 81 6.68 -20.36 -12.50
C PRO A 81 7.76 -21.26 -11.87
N GLU A 82 8.84 -20.68 -11.34
CA GLU A 82 9.88 -21.40 -10.60
C GLU A 82 9.38 -22.08 -9.32
N LEU A 83 8.23 -21.65 -8.79
CA LEU A 83 7.62 -22.23 -7.59
C LEU A 83 6.58 -23.32 -7.91
N ASP A 84 6.27 -23.58 -9.19
CA ASP A 84 5.12 -24.40 -9.57
C ASP A 84 5.16 -25.83 -8.99
N ALA A 85 6.36 -26.42 -8.89
CA ALA A 85 6.56 -27.75 -8.33
C ALA A 85 6.37 -27.81 -6.80
N ASP A 86 6.62 -26.70 -6.09
CA ASP A 86 6.56 -26.63 -4.64
C ASP A 86 5.11 -26.38 -4.16
N ILE A 87 4.32 -25.61 -4.93
CA ILE A 87 2.97 -25.18 -4.53
C ILE A 87 1.93 -26.21 -4.97
N THR A 88 1.69 -27.20 -4.11
CA THR A 88 0.82 -28.35 -4.44
C THR A 88 -0.64 -28.20 -4.00
N ASP A 89 -0.95 -27.41 -2.97
CA ASP A 89 -2.33 -27.24 -2.50
C ASP A 89 -3.19 -26.51 -3.55
N PRO A 90 -4.32 -27.09 -4.00
CA PRO A 90 -5.15 -26.48 -5.04
C PRO A 90 -5.68 -25.08 -4.70
N ARG A 91 -5.91 -24.75 -3.43
CA ARG A 91 -6.37 -23.42 -2.98
C ARG A 91 -5.25 -22.41 -3.09
N SER A 92 -4.03 -22.77 -2.69
CA SER A 92 -2.86 -21.90 -2.90
C SER A 92 -2.68 -21.54 -4.37
N ARG A 93 -2.81 -22.53 -5.26
CA ARG A 93 -2.72 -22.35 -6.72
C ARG A 93 -3.84 -21.47 -7.30
N ARG A 94 -4.99 -21.35 -6.62
CA ARG A 94 -6.13 -20.50 -7.00
C ARG A 94 -6.09 -19.09 -6.41
N MET A 95 -5.13 -18.77 -5.54
CA MET A 95 -4.98 -17.40 -5.03
C MET A 95 -4.74 -16.44 -6.18
N ARG A 96 -5.53 -15.36 -6.25
CA ARG A 96 -5.46 -14.33 -7.28
C ARG A 96 -4.96 -13.02 -6.69
N VAL A 97 -4.45 -12.14 -7.54
CA VAL A 97 -4.01 -10.79 -7.15
C VAL A 97 -5.10 -10.05 -6.36
N ARG A 98 -6.37 -10.09 -6.83
CA ARG A 98 -7.50 -9.48 -6.10
C ARG A 98 -7.74 -10.06 -4.71
N HIS A 99 -7.47 -11.35 -4.51
CA HIS A 99 -7.63 -11.97 -3.19
C HIS A 99 -6.60 -11.42 -2.22
N LEU A 100 -5.36 -11.18 -2.67
CA LEU A 100 -4.32 -10.60 -1.82
C LEU A 100 -4.59 -9.12 -1.51
N LEU A 101 -5.06 -8.34 -2.49
CA LEU A 101 -5.46 -6.94 -2.29
C LEU A 101 -6.58 -6.80 -1.25
N ALA A 102 -7.52 -7.75 -1.25
CA ALA A 102 -8.63 -7.80 -0.30
C ALA A 102 -8.26 -8.46 1.04
N MET A 103 -7.00 -8.91 1.24
CA MET A 103 -6.59 -9.73 2.39
C MET A 103 -7.52 -10.94 2.61
N ALA A 104 -7.91 -11.56 1.50
CA ALA A 104 -8.81 -12.70 1.47
C ALA A 104 -8.11 -13.92 0.86
N SER A 105 -6.92 -14.26 1.34
CA SER A 105 -6.14 -15.39 0.82
C SER A 105 -6.74 -16.76 1.14
N GLY A 106 -7.77 -16.82 1.98
CA GLY A 106 -8.39 -18.06 2.49
C GLY A 106 -7.80 -18.53 3.82
N HIS A 107 -6.74 -17.89 4.31
CA HIS A 107 -6.23 -18.10 5.67
C HIS A 107 -7.13 -17.38 6.67
N ARG A 108 -7.38 -17.99 7.83
CA ARG A 108 -8.20 -17.39 8.91
C ARG A 108 -7.40 -16.52 9.87
N GLU A 109 -6.08 -16.56 9.79
CA GLU A 109 -5.16 -15.87 10.68
C GLU A 109 -4.03 -15.20 9.89
N GLU A 110 -3.31 -14.29 10.56
CA GLU A 110 -2.04 -13.74 10.07
C GLU A 110 -1.02 -14.87 9.88
N THR A 111 -0.25 -14.84 8.79
CA THR A 111 0.64 -15.96 8.41
C THR A 111 2.12 -15.63 8.41
N LEU A 112 2.54 -14.39 8.65
CA LEU A 112 3.93 -13.95 8.50
C LEU A 112 4.95 -14.89 9.18
N GLN A 113 4.78 -15.20 10.46
CA GLN A 113 5.73 -16.05 11.18
C GLN A 113 5.78 -17.46 10.58
N ARG A 114 4.62 -18.08 10.34
CA ARG A 114 4.52 -19.43 9.77
C ARG A 114 5.10 -19.48 8.35
N ALA A 115 4.96 -18.40 7.58
CA ALA A 115 5.50 -18.31 6.23
C ALA A 115 7.02 -18.21 6.25
N LEU A 116 7.59 -17.41 7.17
CA LEU A 116 9.04 -17.35 7.40
C LEU A 116 9.61 -18.68 7.94
N GLU A 117 8.86 -19.41 8.76
CA GLU A 117 9.26 -20.75 9.21
C GLU A 117 9.27 -21.77 8.07
N LYS A 118 8.41 -21.60 7.06
CA LYS A 118 8.42 -22.42 5.84
C LYS A 118 9.57 -22.07 4.92
N ASP A 119 9.85 -20.77 4.77
CA ASP A 119 10.98 -20.27 4.03
C ASP A 119 11.38 -18.87 4.53
N GLY A 120 12.54 -18.79 5.19
CA GLY A 120 13.06 -17.55 5.74
C GLY A 120 13.75 -16.65 4.71
N GLU A 121 14.08 -17.18 3.53
CA GLU A 121 14.76 -16.44 2.46
C GLU A 121 13.75 -15.95 1.39
N ASN A 122 12.71 -16.75 1.13
CA ASN A 122 11.66 -16.41 0.16
C ASN A 122 10.27 -16.47 0.81
N LEU A 123 9.82 -15.32 1.32
CA LEU A 123 8.53 -15.19 1.97
C LEU A 123 7.34 -15.47 1.02
N VAL A 124 7.46 -15.21 -0.29
CA VAL A 124 6.41 -15.58 -1.26
C VAL A 124 6.24 -17.10 -1.32
N ARG A 125 7.34 -17.84 -1.44
CA ARG A 125 7.31 -19.30 -1.45
C ARG A 125 6.80 -19.85 -0.13
N GLY A 126 7.29 -19.33 0.99
CA GLY A 126 6.83 -19.69 2.33
C GLY A 126 5.33 -19.51 2.49
N PHE A 127 4.80 -18.37 2.06
CA PHE A 127 3.36 -18.05 2.09
C PHE A 127 2.53 -18.97 1.19
N LEU A 128 2.91 -19.13 -0.08
CA LEU A 128 2.15 -19.96 -1.02
C LEU A 128 2.17 -21.45 -0.64
N THR A 129 3.21 -21.91 0.07
CA THR A 129 3.33 -23.28 0.57
C THR A 129 2.43 -23.56 1.78
N LEU A 130 1.98 -22.51 2.49
CA LEU A 130 0.98 -22.66 3.54
C LEU A 130 -0.39 -22.91 2.89
N PRO A 131 -1.05 -24.04 3.16
CA PRO A 131 -2.39 -24.28 2.69
C PRO A 131 -3.36 -23.30 3.35
N PRO A 132 -4.21 -22.58 2.58
CA PRO A 132 -5.33 -21.83 3.12
C PRO A 132 -6.28 -22.72 3.93
N ASP A 133 -6.99 -22.14 4.89
CA ASP A 133 -8.04 -22.86 5.64
C ASP A 133 -9.31 -22.99 4.79
N GLU A 134 -9.62 -21.97 4.01
CA GLU A 134 -10.81 -21.80 3.18
C GLU A 134 -10.46 -21.49 1.72
N GLU A 135 -11.46 -21.39 0.85
CA GLU A 135 -11.23 -20.93 -0.53
C GLU A 135 -10.74 -19.47 -0.57
N PRO A 136 -9.74 -19.12 -1.41
CA PRO A 136 -9.35 -17.74 -1.62
C PRO A 136 -10.54 -16.87 -2.07
N GLY A 137 -10.69 -15.71 -1.45
CA GLY A 137 -11.79 -14.78 -1.64
C GLY A 137 -12.99 -15.00 -0.71
N SER A 138 -13.01 -16.07 0.09
CA SER A 138 -14.17 -16.40 0.93
C SER A 138 -14.15 -15.80 2.34
N VAL A 139 -12.96 -15.55 2.90
CA VAL A 139 -12.78 -15.02 4.25
C VAL A 139 -11.75 -13.91 4.25
N PHE A 140 -12.02 -12.84 5.01
CA PHE A 140 -11.05 -11.78 5.29
C PHE A 140 -10.24 -12.13 6.54
N ALA A 141 -8.92 -12.03 6.44
CA ALA A 141 -8.01 -12.02 7.59
C ALA A 141 -6.85 -11.07 7.29
N TYR A 142 -6.61 -10.11 8.17
CA TYR A 142 -5.48 -9.19 8.02
C TYR A 142 -4.17 -9.99 8.00
N ASN A 143 -3.41 -9.88 6.90
CA ASN A 143 -2.33 -10.83 6.60
C ASN A 143 -1.18 -10.15 5.82
N GLN A 144 -0.01 -10.00 6.45
CA GLN A 144 1.15 -9.26 5.90
C GLN A 144 1.74 -9.93 4.63
N PRO A 145 1.95 -11.27 4.58
CA PRO A 145 2.34 -11.97 3.36
C PRO A 145 1.53 -11.67 2.11
N CYS A 146 0.22 -11.36 2.24
CA CYS A 146 -0.59 -10.93 1.10
C CYS A 146 0.01 -9.68 0.45
N THR A 147 0.28 -8.63 1.24
CA THR A 147 0.84 -7.38 0.70
C THR A 147 2.32 -7.51 0.32
N TYR A 148 3.12 -8.30 1.06
CA TYR A 148 4.50 -8.58 0.66
C TYR A 148 4.54 -9.21 -0.75
N THR A 149 3.68 -10.20 -0.99
CA THR A 149 3.61 -10.87 -2.29
C THR A 149 3.19 -9.91 -3.41
N LEU A 150 2.29 -8.95 -3.13
CA LEU A 150 1.94 -7.89 -4.07
C LEU A 150 3.12 -6.96 -4.39
N ALA A 151 3.93 -6.59 -3.38
CA ALA A 151 5.16 -5.83 -3.58
C ALA A 151 6.16 -6.60 -4.48
N ALA A 152 6.36 -7.88 -4.19
CA ALA A 152 7.22 -8.76 -4.96
C ALA A 152 6.75 -8.90 -6.41
N LEU A 153 5.43 -8.98 -6.66
CA LEU A 153 4.86 -9.01 -8.01
C LEU A 153 5.19 -7.72 -8.79
N VAL A 154 4.94 -6.55 -8.20
CA VAL A 154 5.25 -5.27 -8.86
C VAL A 154 6.73 -5.17 -9.18
N ARG A 155 7.61 -5.49 -8.21
CA ARG A 155 9.06 -5.49 -8.41
C ARG A 155 9.48 -6.40 -9.55
N ARG A 156 8.97 -7.63 -9.56
CA ARG A 156 9.30 -8.64 -10.55
C ARG A 156 8.88 -8.23 -11.96
N LEU A 157 7.66 -7.74 -12.12
CA LEU A 157 7.08 -7.43 -13.42
C LEU A 157 7.58 -6.12 -14.01
N SER A 158 7.92 -5.15 -13.16
CA SER A 158 8.49 -3.87 -13.60
C SER A 158 10.02 -3.89 -13.74
N GLY A 159 10.69 -4.82 -13.05
CA GLY A 159 12.16 -4.81 -12.91
C GLY A 159 12.68 -3.67 -12.02
N MET A 160 11.80 -2.97 -11.29
CA MET A 160 12.12 -1.80 -10.48
C MET A 160 11.86 -2.09 -9.00
N SER A 161 12.54 -1.36 -8.10
CA SER A 161 12.13 -1.34 -6.69
C SER A 161 10.75 -0.69 -6.54
N LEU A 162 10.03 -0.91 -5.43
CA LEU A 162 8.73 -0.26 -5.24
C LEU A 162 8.84 1.26 -5.26
N ILE A 163 9.91 1.82 -4.67
CA ILE A 163 10.15 3.27 -4.69
C ILE A 163 10.40 3.74 -6.11
N ASP A 164 11.30 3.08 -6.86
CA ASP A 164 11.63 3.50 -8.24
C ASP A 164 10.42 3.36 -9.18
N TYR A 165 9.58 2.37 -8.94
CA TYR A 165 8.33 2.19 -9.68
C TYR A 165 7.34 3.33 -9.40
N LEU A 166 7.13 3.67 -8.12
CA LEU A 166 6.19 4.70 -7.68
C LEU A 166 6.69 6.12 -7.92
N ARG A 167 8.00 6.35 -7.93
CA ARG A 167 8.62 7.68 -8.00
C ARG A 167 8.07 8.53 -9.16
N PRO A 168 8.20 8.11 -10.43
CA PRO A 168 7.69 8.90 -11.56
C PRO A 168 6.16 8.82 -11.74
N ARG A 169 5.50 7.84 -11.11
CA ARG A 169 4.07 7.55 -11.35
C ARG A 169 3.13 8.16 -10.30
N LEU A 170 3.63 8.34 -9.08
CA LEU A 170 2.84 8.69 -7.91
C LEU A 170 3.56 9.70 -7.04
N LEU A 171 4.83 9.49 -6.70
CA LEU A 171 5.49 10.34 -5.71
C LEU A 171 5.79 11.73 -6.28
N ASP A 172 6.46 11.82 -7.43
CA ASP A 172 6.81 13.10 -8.04
C ASP A 172 5.57 13.89 -8.50
N PRO A 173 4.54 13.29 -9.15
CA PRO A 173 3.32 14.00 -9.49
C PRO A 173 2.52 14.53 -8.29
N LEU A 174 2.75 13.97 -7.10
CA LEU A 174 2.15 14.44 -5.85
C LEU A 174 3.07 15.39 -5.07
N GLY A 175 4.26 15.71 -5.59
CA GLY A 175 5.26 16.53 -4.88
C GLY A 175 5.85 15.84 -3.65
N ILE A 176 5.75 14.52 -3.56
CA ILE A 176 6.30 13.74 -2.44
C ILE A 176 7.81 13.64 -2.63
N GLY A 177 8.58 14.19 -1.68
CA GLY A 177 10.03 14.17 -1.69
C GLY A 177 10.65 12.80 -1.42
N ASP A 178 11.86 12.80 -0.85
CA ASP A 178 12.58 11.57 -0.57
C ASP A 178 11.83 10.68 0.45
N VAL A 179 11.72 9.40 0.10
CA VAL A 179 11.15 8.38 0.98
C VAL A 179 12.12 7.22 1.09
N GLY A 180 12.09 6.53 2.22
CA GLY A 180 12.85 5.30 2.45
C GLY A 180 11.90 4.13 2.67
N TRP A 181 12.31 2.91 2.34
CA TRP A 181 11.51 1.73 2.62
C TRP A 181 12.41 0.62 3.14
N ILE A 182 12.04 0.03 4.29
CA ILE A 182 12.73 -1.15 4.82
C ILE A 182 12.67 -2.28 3.78
N ARG A 183 13.82 -2.88 3.53
CA ARG A 183 14.00 -4.02 2.62
C ARG A 183 14.43 -5.25 3.40
N ASP A 184 14.09 -6.42 2.88
CA ASP A 184 14.64 -7.69 3.34
C ASP A 184 16.06 -7.93 2.80
N SER A 185 16.63 -9.10 3.11
CA SER A 185 17.97 -9.50 2.67
C SER A 185 18.11 -9.61 1.16
N GLU A 186 17.02 -9.87 0.44
CA GLU A 186 16.97 -9.95 -1.03
C GLU A 186 16.73 -8.58 -1.68
N GLY A 187 16.66 -7.53 -0.85
CA GLY A 187 16.46 -6.15 -1.29
C GLY A 187 15.03 -5.84 -1.72
N CYS A 188 14.05 -6.68 -1.42
CA CYS A 188 12.63 -6.42 -1.66
C CYS A 188 12.08 -5.52 -0.55
N GLU A 189 11.38 -4.44 -0.92
CA GLU A 189 10.63 -3.65 0.06
C GLU A 189 9.55 -4.50 0.73
N LEU A 190 9.40 -4.36 2.06
CA LEU A 190 8.41 -5.14 2.80
C LEU A 190 6.98 -4.97 2.26
N GLY A 191 6.63 -3.80 1.72
CA GLY A 191 5.31 -3.52 1.14
C GLY A 191 4.18 -3.35 2.15
N PHE A 192 4.14 -4.20 3.19
CA PHE A 192 3.13 -4.18 4.25
C PHE A 192 3.44 -3.21 5.40
N SER A 193 4.71 -2.82 5.54
CA SER A 193 5.24 -1.89 6.53
C SER A 193 6.54 -1.30 5.98
N GLY A 194 7.22 -0.44 6.75
CA GLY A 194 8.60 -0.05 6.47
C GLY A 194 8.77 1.21 5.63
N LEU A 195 7.71 1.75 5.02
CA LEU A 195 7.78 3.04 4.34
C LEU A 195 8.01 4.16 5.37
N HIS A 196 9.00 4.99 5.10
CA HIS A 196 9.30 6.23 5.80
C HIS A 196 9.02 7.40 4.88
N ALA A 197 8.07 8.24 5.28
CA ALA A 197 7.69 9.43 4.54
C ALA A 197 7.25 10.55 5.49
N GLN A 198 7.22 11.78 4.97
CA GLN A 198 6.68 12.95 5.67
C GLN A 198 5.15 12.87 5.77
N THR A 199 4.55 13.65 6.65
CA THR A 199 3.09 13.68 6.88
C THR A 199 2.31 14.08 5.63
N GLU A 200 2.90 14.99 4.85
CA GLU A 200 2.45 15.50 3.57
C GLU A 200 2.23 14.38 2.56
N ALA A 201 3.07 13.34 2.57
CA ALA A 201 2.91 12.20 1.67
C ALA A 201 1.61 11.43 1.95
N ILE A 202 1.21 11.34 3.21
CA ILE A 202 -0.04 10.69 3.63
C ILE A 202 -1.23 11.53 3.18
N ALA A 203 -1.15 12.85 3.41
CA ALA A 203 -2.19 13.79 3.02
C ALA A 203 -2.37 13.83 1.50
N ALA A 204 -1.28 13.88 0.74
CA ALA A 204 -1.29 13.88 -0.72
C ALA A 204 -1.90 12.59 -1.29
N LEU A 205 -1.54 11.43 -0.74
CA LEU A 205 -2.16 10.15 -1.15
C LEU A 205 -3.65 10.12 -0.82
N GLY A 206 -4.05 10.58 0.37
CA GLY A 206 -5.46 10.66 0.76
C GLY A 206 -6.26 11.58 -0.16
N GLN A 207 -5.70 12.75 -0.49
CA GLN A 207 -6.32 13.71 -1.39
C GLN A 207 -6.45 13.14 -2.82
N LEU A 208 -5.44 12.43 -3.32
CA LEU A 208 -5.51 11.73 -4.61
C LEU A 208 -6.68 10.74 -4.64
N TYR A 209 -6.89 9.97 -3.57
CA TYR A 209 -8.01 9.03 -3.50
C TYR A 209 -9.37 9.73 -3.47
N LEU A 210 -9.50 10.85 -2.75
CA LEU A 210 -10.71 11.68 -2.79
C LEU A 210 -11.00 12.21 -4.21
N GLN A 211 -9.94 12.47 -4.98
CA GLN A 211 -10.00 12.90 -6.37
C GLN A 211 -10.11 11.74 -7.37
N ARG A 212 -10.30 10.51 -6.89
CA ARG A 212 -10.38 9.30 -7.75
C ARG A 212 -9.18 9.17 -8.69
N GLY A 213 -7.98 9.48 -8.20
CA GLY A 213 -6.74 9.37 -8.96
C GLY A 213 -6.40 10.55 -9.87
N VAL A 214 -7.22 11.60 -9.92
CA VAL A 214 -6.98 12.77 -10.79
C VAL A 214 -6.11 13.82 -10.07
N THR A 215 -5.03 14.24 -10.72
CA THR A 215 -4.13 15.34 -10.29
C THR A 215 -4.27 16.57 -11.19
N ALA A 216 -3.77 17.74 -10.77
CA ALA A 216 -3.82 18.97 -11.57
C ALA A 216 -3.06 18.85 -12.92
N GLU A 217 -1.96 18.09 -12.96
CA GLU A 217 -1.19 17.81 -14.17
C GLU A 217 -1.93 16.87 -15.13
N THR A 218 -2.65 15.87 -14.59
CA THR A 218 -3.45 14.93 -15.41
C THR A 218 -4.78 15.53 -15.88
N ALA A 219 -5.29 16.56 -15.21
CA ALA A 219 -6.46 17.31 -15.66
C ALA A 219 -6.24 18.09 -16.97
N HIS A 220 -4.98 18.47 -17.28
CA HIS A 220 -4.63 19.19 -18.51
C HIS A 220 -4.40 18.26 -19.72
N THR A 221 -4.31 16.95 -19.52
CA THR A 221 -3.88 15.97 -20.54
C THR A 221 -4.93 14.93 -20.94
N ALA A 222 -6.09 14.85 -20.29
CA ALA A 222 -7.08 13.81 -20.59
C ALA A 222 -8.51 14.32 -20.78
N SER A 223 -9.11 14.01 -21.94
CA SER A 223 -10.57 14.02 -22.10
C SER A 223 -11.20 13.05 -21.09
N SER A 224 -12.31 13.47 -20.48
CA SER A 224 -13.02 12.86 -19.34
C SER A 224 -13.40 11.36 -19.45
N ALA A 225 -13.18 10.72 -20.59
CA ALA A 225 -13.42 9.29 -20.79
C ALA A 225 -12.28 8.38 -20.26
N TRP A 226 -11.06 8.90 -20.08
CA TRP A 226 -9.88 8.09 -19.71
C TRP A 226 -9.85 7.66 -18.23
N PHE A 227 -10.33 8.49 -17.31
CA PHE A 227 -10.27 8.23 -15.86
C PHE A 227 -11.49 7.48 -15.30
N CYS A 228 -12.65 7.56 -15.97
CA CYS A 228 -13.89 6.96 -15.46
C CYS A 228 -13.89 5.41 -15.47
N ARG A 229 -12.88 4.77 -16.10
CA ARG A 229 -12.73 3.30 -16.13
C ARG A 229 -11.46 2.77 -15.43
N SER A 230 -10.50 3.62 -15.07
CA SER A 230 -9.15 3.18 -14.69
C SER A 230 -8.75 3.50 -13.24
N THR A 231 -9.55 4.26 -12.49
CA THR A 231 -9.24 4.62 -11.09
C THR A 231 -10.41 4.51 -10.11
N VAL A 232 -11.52 3.87 -10.49
CA VAL A 232 -12.54 3.40 -9.54
C VAL A 232 -12.08 2.05 -8.96
N TRP A 233 -10.99 2.07 -8.20
CA TRP A 233 -10.54 0.95 -7.38
C TRP A 233 -10.70 1.45 -5.95
N PHE A 234 -11.75 1.11 -5.20
CA PHE A 234 -11.74 -0.05 -4.30
C PHE A 234 -13.14 -0.29 -3.66
N TRP A 235 -14.21 0.32 -4.18
CA TRP A 235 -15.53 0.25 -3.55
C TRP A 235 -16.70 0.29 -4.56
N GLN A 236 -16.72 -0.65 -5.52
CA GLN A 236 -17.94 -1.07 -6.21
C GLN A 236 -17.89 -2.57 -6.51
#